data_AF-A0A8T5XLW6-F1
#
_entry.id   AF-A0A8T5XLW6-F1
#
_cell.length_a   1.000
_cell.length_b   1.000
_cell.length_c   1.000
_cell.angle_alpha   90.00
_cell.angle_beta   90.00
_cell.angle_gamma   90.00
#
_symmetry.space_group_name_H-M   'P 1'
#
loop_
_entity.id
_entity.type
_entity.pdbx_description
1 polymer ?
#
loop_
_entity_poly.entity_id
_entity_poly.type
_entity_poly.pdbx_seq_one_letter_code
_entity_poly.pdbx_strand_id
1 'polypeptide(L)'
;MIKKILSILMLISLLIVFSLASFEALENSNSFSKDFYIENTYKHTGSKNLVTGIYLDYRLFDSIFEASILLVSVTGIIFMSKRDDEVL
;
A
#
# COMPACT_ATOMS: atom_id res chain seq x y z
N MET A 1 -7.80 -25.76 -22.84
CA MET A 1 -8.15 -24.44 -23.41
C MET A 1 -9.29 -23.77 -22.64
N ILE A 2 -10.37 -24.50 -22.31
CA ILE A 2 -11.52 -24.00 -21.55
C ILE A 2 -11.15 -23.29 -20.23
N LYS A 3 -10.23 -23.85 -19.43
CA LYS A 3 -9.80 -23.27 -18.14
C LYS A 3 -9.08 -21.92 -18.30
N LYS A 4 -8.30 -21.77 -19.37
CA LYS A 4 -7.61 -20.51 -19.68
C LYS A 4 -8.62 -19.44 -20.12
N ILE A 5 -9.56 -19.82 -20.98
CA ILE A 5 -10.65 -18.94 -21.43
C ILE A 5 -11.49 -18.48 -20.23
N LEU A 6 -11.85 -19.40 -19.33
CA LEU A 6 -12.61 -19.09 -18.12
C LEU A 6 -11.83 -18.14 -17.19
N SER A 7 -10.52 -18.37 -16.99
CA SER A 7 -9.68 -17.49 -16.19
C SER A 7 -9.56 -16.08 -16.80
N ILE A 8 -9.47 -15.98 -18.12
CA ILE A 8 -9.42 -14.68 -18.82
C ILE A 8 -10.75 -13.95 -18.69
N LEU A 9 -11.88 -14.65 -18.87
CA LEU A 9 -13.22 -14.10 -18.65
C LEU A 9 -13.41 -13.58 -17.22
N MET A 10 -12.92 -14.32 -16.22
CA MET A 10 -12.98 -13.92 -14.82
C MET A 10 -12.17 -12.63 -14.56
N LEU A 11 -10.95 -12.54 -15.10
CA LEU A 11 -10.11 -11.34 -14.97
C LEU A 11 -10.72 -10.12 -15.66
N ILE A 12 -11.30 -10.30 -16.85
CA ILE A 12 -11.98 -9.23 -17.58
C ILE A 12 -13.20 -8.75 -16.77
N SER A 13 -13.99 -9.67 -16.23
CA SER A 13 -15.14 -9.31 -15.39
C SER A 13 -14.72 -8.53 -14.15
N LEU A 14 -13.67 -8.97 -13.44
CA LEU A 14 -13.12 -8.24 -12.29
C LEU A 14 -12.63 -6.85 -12.66
N LEU A 15 -11.94 -6.72 -13.81
CA LEU A 15 -11.44 -5.44 -14.28
C LEU A 15 -12.57 -4.46 -14.61
N ILE A 16 -13.65 -4.95 -15.23
CA ILE A 16 -14.83 -4.13 -15.54
C ILE A 16 -15.49 -3.64 -14.24
N VAL A 17 -15.72 -4.54 -13.28
CA VAL A 17 -16.32 -4.19 -11.99
C VAL A 17 -15.45 -3.17 -11.24
N PHE A 18 -14.14 -3.40 -11.20
CA PHE A 18 -13.19 -2.48 -10.57
C PHE A 18 -13.20 -1.09 -11.24
N SER A 19 -13.24 -1.04 -12.58
CA SER A 19 -13.27 0.21 -13.34
C SER A 19 -14.54 1.02 -13.05
N LEU A 20 -15.70 0.37 -13.06
CA LEU A 20 -16.98 1.01 -12.74
C LEU A 20 -16.99 1.57 -11.31
N ALA A 21 -16.54 0.77 -10.33
CA ALA A 21 -16.44 1.20 -8.93
C ALA A 21 -15.46 2.38 -8.75
N SER A 22 -14.35 2.38 -9.49
CA SER A 22 -13.35 3.46 -9.44
C SER A 22 -13.90 4.78 -9.98
N PHE A 23 -14.71 4.74 -11.04
CA PHE A 23 -15.34 5.92 -11.61
C PHE A 23 -16.34 6.56 -10.63
N GLU A 24 -17.20 5.73 -10.01
CA GLU A 24 -18.17 6.18 -9.01
C GLU A 24 -17.49 6.77 -7.76
N ALA A 25 -16.36 6.19 -7.33
CA ALA A 25 -15.58 6.70 -6.21
C ALA A 25 -14.96 8.08 -6.49
N LEU A 26 -14.60 8.37 -7.75
CA LEU A 26 -14.05 9.66 -8.15
C LEU A 26 -15.13 10.75 -8.12
N GLU A 27 -16.32 10.44 -8.64
CA GLU A 27 -17.46 11.37 -8.67
C GLU A 27 -17.92 11.74 -7.25
N ASN A 28 -17.90 10.79 -6.33
CA ASN A 28 -18.31 10.99 -4.92
C ASN A 28 -17.15 11.35 -3.98
N SER A 29 -15.97 11.69 -4.51
CA SER A 29 -14.80 11.95 -3.67
C SER A 29 -14.96 13.24 -2.84
N ASN A 30 -14.82 13.12 -1.52
CA ASN A 30 -14.81 14.28 -0.63
C ASN A 30 -13.37 14.79 -0.46
N SER A 31 -13.15 16.09 -0.69
CA SER A 31 -11.83 16.73 -0.54
C SER A 31 -11.43 16.98 0.91
N PHE A 32 -12.34 16.82 1.87
CA PHE A 32 -12.12 17.18 3.28
C PHE A 32 -10.79 16.68 3.86
N SER A 33 -10.47 15.39 3.68
CA SER A 33 -9.22 14.83 4.21
C SER A 33 -7.98 15.43 3.54
N LYS A 34 -8.05 15.68 2.23
CA LYS A 34 -6.96 16.31 1.47
C LYS A 34 -6.73 17.73 1.98
N ASP A 35 -7.80 18.51 2.11
CA ASP A 35 -7.74 19.90 2.54
C ASP A 35 -7.24 20.00 3.99
N PHE A 36 -7.74 19.11 4.88
CA PHE A 36 -7.26 18.99 6.25
C PHE A 36 -5.74 18.77 6.33
N TYR A 37 -5.19 17.83 5.55
CA TYR A 37 -3.76 17.57 5.56
C TYR A 37 -2.96 18.76 5.01
N ILE A 38 -3.41 19.39 3.93
CA ILE A 38 -2.72 20.55 3.35
C ILE A 38 -2.63 21.70 4.37
N GLU A 39 -3.71 21.99 5.08
CA GLU A 39 -3.78 23.13 6.01
C GLU A 39 -3.08 22.87 7.35
N ASN A 40 -3.15 21.64 7.88
CA ASN A 40 -2.78 21.36 9.27
C ASN A 40 -1.44 20.64 9.45
N THR A 41 -0.87 20.00 8.41
CA THR A 41 0.32 19.14 8.58
C THR A 41 1.51 19.90 9.16
N TYR A 42 1.86 21.07 8.64
CA TYR A 42 3.00 21.82 9.18
C TYR A 42 2.78 22.25 10.63
N LYS A 43 1.55 22.66 10.98
CA LYS A 43 1.18 23.10 12.32
C LYS A 43 1.25 21.97 13.34
N HIS A 44 0.83 20.76 12.98
CA HIS A 44 0.76 19.62 13.89
C HIS A 44 2.11 18.88 13.99
N THR A 45 2.79 18.68 12.86
CA THR A 45 3.95 17.80 12.74
C THR A 45 5.29 18.55 12.71
N GLY A 46 5.26 19.86 12.43
CA GLY A 46 6.47 20.66 12.15
C GLY A 46 7.17 20.33 10.82
N SER A 47 6.69 19.34 10.05
CA SER A 47 7.30 18.97 8.79
C SER A 47 6.88 19.91 7.66
N LYS A 48 7.87 20.50 6.98
CA LYS A 48 7.65 21.28 5.75
C LYS A 48 7.27 20.40 4.56
N ASN A 49 7.63 19.10 4.59
CA ASN A 49 7.27 18.17 3.55
C ASN A 49 5.99 17.41 3.95
N LEU A 50 4.89 17.78 3.29
CA LEU A 50 3.56 17.23 3.54
C LEU A 50 3.55 15.69 3.53
N VAL A 51 4.22 15.08 2.54
CA VAL A 51 4.24 13.61 2.39
C VAL A 51 4.92 12.96 3.59
N THR A 52 6.06 13.51 4.04
CA THR A 52 6.76 12.97 5.21
C THR A 52 5.99 13.18 6.50
N GLY A 53 5.28 14.31 6.66
CA GLY A 53 4.43 14.56 7.83
C GLY A 53 3.24 13.61 7.87
N ILE A 54 2.69 13.22 6.72
CA ILE A 54 1.64 12.21 6.65
C ILE A 54 2.18 10.82 7.02
N TYR A 55 3.29 10.39 6.42
CA TYR A 55 3.84 9.04 6.66
C TYR A 55 4.38 8.84 8.08
N LEU A 56 5.08 9.83 8.62
CA LEU A 56 5.81 9.68 9.89
C LEU A 56 5.05 10.23 11.12
N ASP A 57 3.91 10.90 10.92
CA ASP A 57 3.09 11.42 12.02
C ASP A 57 1.67 10.85 11.95
N TYR A 58 0.85 11.32 10.99
CA TYR A 58 -0.55 10.90 10.89
C TYR A 58 -0.74 9.40 10.63
N ARG A 59 0.13 8.78 9.84
CA ARG A 59 0.06 7.37 9.42
C ARG A 59 1.31 6.59 9.82
N LEU A 60 1.91 6.94 10.96
CA LEU A 60 3.14 6.34 11.47
C LEU A 60 3.09 4.80 11.49
N PHE A 61 1.97 4.21 11.91
CA PHE A 61 1.85 2.75 12.00
C PHE A 61 1.96 2.06 10.64
N ASP A 62 1.42 2.65 9.57
CA ASP A 62 1.52 2.08 8.22
C ASP A 62 2.98 2.02 7.79
N SER A 63 3.76 3.08 8.01
CA SER A 63 5.19 3.10 7.69
C SER A 63 6.04 2.19 8.58
N ILE A 64 5.72 2.05 9.87
CA ILE A 64 6.38 1.07 10.75
C ILE A 64 6.14 -0.36 10.25
N PHE A 65 4.91 -0.68 9.85
CA PHE A 65 4.60 -2.01 9.33
C PHE A 65 5.19 -2.26 7.94
N GLU A 66 5.26 -1.26 7.05
CA GLU A 66 6.00 -1.36 5.80
C GLU A 66 7.48 -1.74 6.04
N ALA A 67 8.15 -1.03 6.96
CA ALA A 67 9.53 -1.33 7.33
C ALA A 67 9.67 -2.72 7.97
N SER A 68 8.70 -3.12 8.80
CA SER A 68 8.66 -4.43 9.45
C SER A 68 8.50 -5.56 8.43
N ILE A 69 7.62 -5.41 7.44
CA ILE A 69 7.45 -6.38 6.35
C ILE A 69 8.73 -6.52 5.54
N LEU A 70 9.41 -5.40 5.26
CA LEU A 70 10.69 -5.39 4.57
C LEU A 70 11.77 -6.13 5.38
N LEU A 71 11.83 -5.86 6.68
CA LEU A 71 12.74 -6.54 7.61
C LEU A 71 12.48 -8.06 7.65
N VAL A 72 11.23 -8.48 7.82
CA VAL A 72 10.85 -9.90 7.85
C VAL A 72 11.16 -10.57 6.52
N SER A 73 10.87 -9.92 5.40
CA SER A 73 11.15 -10.45 4.06
C SER A 73 12.65 -10.67 3.84
N VAL A 74 13.48 -9.67 4.17
CA VAL A 74 14.94 -9.78 4.05
C VAL A 74 15.48 -10.85 4.99
N THR A 75 15.01 -10.89 6.24
CA THR A 75 15.41 -11.92 7.22
C THR A 75 15.05 -13.32 6.74
N GLY A 76 13.84 -13.50 6.18
CA GLY A 76 13.38 -14.77 5.63
C GLY A 76 14.21 -15.23 4.42
N ILE A 77 14.58 -14.30 3.53
CA ILE A 77 15.46 -14.59 2.38
C ILE A 77 16.85 -15.01 2.88
N ILE A 78 17.44 -14.28 3.83
CA ILE A 78 18.75 -14.62 4.38
C ILE A 78 18.70 -16.01 5.05
N PHE A 79 17.66 -16.29 5.83
CA PHE A 79 17.47 -17.58 6.48
C PHE A 79 17.38 -18.73 5.46
N MET A 80 16.55 -18.57 4.42
CA MET A 80 16.37 -19.58 3.37
C MET A 80 17.60 -19.73 2.46
N SER A 81 18.41 -18.68 2.31
CA SER A 81 19.60 -18.68 1.47
C SER A 81 20.81 -19.34 2.14
N LYS A 82 20.76 -19.61 3.45
CA LYS A 82 21.84 -20.34 4.13
C LYS A 82 21.89 -21.78 3.64
N ARG A 83 23.09 -22.31 3.42
CA ARG A 83 23.30 -23.73 3.13
C ARG A 83 23.11 -24.54 4.41
N ASP A 84 22.65 -25.78 4.28
CA ASP A 84 22.41 -26.69 5.41
C ASP A 84 23.66 -26.87 6.30
N ASP A 85 24.85 -26.77 5.73
CA ASP A 85 26.14 -26.83 6.42
C ASP A 85 26.50 -25.58 7.28
N GLU A 86 25.71 -24.51 7.17
CA GLU A 86 25.84 -23.26 7.96
C GLU A 86 24.74 -23.10 9.02
N VAL A 87 23.78 -24.03 9.08
CA VAL A 87 22.71 -24.09 10.07
C VAL A 87 23.12 -25.08 11.17
N LEU A 88 24.01 -24.64 12.06
CA LEU A 88 24.35 -25.32 13.31
C LEU A 88 23.38 -24.95 14.43
#